data_AF-X1VMT2-F1
#
_entry.id   AF-X1VMT2-F1
#
_cell.length_a   1.000
_cell.length_b   1.000
_cell.length_c   1.000
_cell.angle_alpha   90.00
_cell.angle_beta   90.00
_cell.angle_gamma   90.00
#
_symmetry.space_group_name_H-M   'P 1'
#
loop_
_entity.id
_entity.type
_entity.pdbx_description
1 polymer ?
#
loop_
_entity_poly.entity_id
_entity_poly.type
_entity_poly.pdbx_seq_one_letter_code
_entity_poly.pdbx_strand_id
1 'polypeptide(L)' 'MRYLMYYNSYGAQDRARELFAQIPRKVRSRLLSTDYSTAEAHCPQGMPIGKLMAEAVSKLA' A
#
# COMPACT_ATOMS: atom_id res chain seq x y z
N MET A 1 2.69 -2.97 -1.73
CA MET A 1 3.12 -1.84 -2.57
C MET A 1 2.88 -2.02 -4.08
N ARG A 2 2.85 -3.24 -4.65
CA ARG A 2 2.63 -3.46 -6.10
C ARG A 2 1.45 -2.67 -6.70
N TYR A 3 0.29 -2.67 -6.02
CA TYR A 3 -0.91 -2.00 -6.52
C TYR A 3 -0.81 -0.47 -6.55
N LEU A 4 -0.09 0.12 -5.59
CA LEU A 4 0.18 1.56 -5.59
C LEU A 4 1.03 1.98 -6.80
N MET A 5 1.99 1.15 -7.21
CA MET A 5 2.77 1.39 -8.44
C MET A 5 1.90 1.29 -9.69
N TYR A 6 0.95 0.35 -9.73
CA TYR A 6 0.02 0.23 -10.86
C TYR A 6 -0.84 1.48 -11.01
N TYR A 7 -1.25 2.08 -9.88
CA TYR A 7 -2.03 3.30 -9.84
C TYR A 7 -1.21 4.56 -10.19
N ASN A 8 -0.04 4.72 -9.59
CA ASN A 8 0.77 5.94 -9.70
C ASN A 8 1.69 5.96 -10.93
N SER A 9 2.26 4.82 -11.35
CA SER A 9 3.31 4.77 -12.38
C SER A 9 2.87 4.15 -13.70
N TYR A 10 1.93 3.20 -13.68
CA TYR A 10 1.52 2.48 -14.90
C TYR A 10 0.18 2.92 -15.47
N GLY A 11 -0.48 3.93 -14.87
CA GLY A 11 -1.78 4.43 -15.34
C GLY A 11 -2.92 3.40 -15.24
N ALA A 12 -2.67 2.24 -14.60
CA ALA A 12 -3.61 1.14 -14.49
C ALA A 12 -4.44 1.26 -13.20
N GLN A 13 -5.10 2.40 -13.03
CA GLN A 13 -5.79 2.78 -11.79
C GLN A 13 -6.94 1.82 -11.44
N ASP A 14 -7.79 1.50 -12.41
CA ASP A 14 -8.94 0.60 -12.19
C ASP A 14 -8.49 -0.81 -11.84
N ARG A 15 -7.50 -1.33 -12.58
CA ARG A 15 -6.89 -2.63 -12.30
C ARG A 15 -6.21 -2.66 -10.92
N ALA A 16 -5.61 -1.56 -10.49
CA ALA A 16 -5.03 -1.46 -9.16
C ALA A 16 -6.10 -1.54 -8.06
N ARG A 17 -7.24 -0.86 -8.24
CA ARG A 17 -8.39 -0.90 -7.32
C ARG A 17 -9.03 -2.28 -7.26
N GLU A 18 -9.29 -2.91 -8.41
CA GLU A 18 -9.86 -4.27 -8.46
C GLU A 18 -8.98 -5.30 -7.74
N LEU A 19 -7.68 -5.29 -8.03
CA LEU A 19 -6.74 -6.21 -7.39
C LEU A 19 -6.59 -5.93 -5.89
N PHE A 20 -6.70 -4.66 -5.48
CA PHE A 20 -6.67 -4.29 -4.06
C PHE A 20 -7.97 -4.68 -3.34
N ALA A 21 -9.12 -4.58 -4.01
CA ALA A 21 -10.43 -4.95 -3.48
C ALA A 21 -10.56 -6.47 -3.23
N GLN A 22 -9.83 -7.29 -4.00
CA GLN A 22 -9.72 -8.74 -3.77
C GLN A 22 -9.05 -9.10 -2.43
N ILE A 23 -8.33 -8.15 -1.81
CA ILE A 23 -7.76 -8.36 -0.47
C ILE A 23 -8.90 -8.30 0.57
N PRO A 24 -9.02 -9.32 1.44
CA PRO A 24 -10.03 -9.33 2.50
C PRO A 24 -9.99 -8.05 3.34
N ARG A 25 -11.15 -7.48 3.65
CA ARG A 25 -11.27 -6.20 4.37
C ARG A 25 -10.52 -6.22 5.70
N LYS A 26 -10.53 -7.36 6.41
CA LYS A 26 -9.76 -7.57 7.65
C LYS A 26 -8.25 -7.40 7.47
N VAL A 27 -7.71 -7.84 6.33
CA VAL A 27 -6.29 -7.66 5.99
C VAL A 27 -6.04 -6.21 5.61
N ARG A 28 -6.90 -5.58 4.81
CA ARG A 28 -6.80 -4.14 4.46
C ARG A 28 -6.81 -3.23 5.68
N SER A 29 -7.66 -3.50 6.67
CA SER A 29 -7.67 -2.75 7.94
C SER A 29 -6.38 -2.93 8.75
N ARG A 30 -5.78 -4.13 8.74
CA ARG A 30 -4.49 -4.37 9.39
C ARG A 30 -3.36 -3.60 8.73
N LEU A 31 -3.41 -3.36 7.41
CA LEU A 31 -2.39 -2.57 6.71
C LEU A 31 -2.31 -1.12 7.23
N LEU A 32 -3.41 -0.56 7.78
CA LEU A 32 -3.40 0.77 8.40
C LEU A 32 -2.90 0.76 9.85
N SER A 33 -3.11 -0.34 10.58
CA SER A 33 -2.78 -0.44 12.00
C SER A 33 -1.43 -1.10 12.28
N THR A 34 -0.71 -1.53 11.24
CA THR A 34 0.58 -2.22 11.38
C THR A 34 1.68 -1.19 11.56
N ASP A 35 2.54 -1.38 12.57
CA ASP A 35 3.73 -0.56 12.73
C ASP A 35 4.80 -1.01 11.74
N TYR A 36 5.16 -0.10 10.82
CA TYR A 36 6.17 -0.33 9.80
C TYR A 36 7.55 0.20 10.20
N SER A 37 7.70 0.81 11.39
CA SER A 37 8.93 1.47 11.83
C SER A 37 10.16 0.56 11.76
N THR A 38 10.01 -0.71 12.13
CA THR A 38 11.11 -1.70 12.01
C THR A 38 11.49 -1.95 10.55
N ALA A 39 10.52 -2.06 9.65
CA ALA A 39 10.78 -2.26 8.23
C ALA A 39 11.41 -1.01 7.59
N GLU A 40 11.00 0.18 8.01
CA GLU A 40 11.58 1.45 7.57
C GLU A 40 13.03 1.61 8.07
N ALA A 41 13.30 1.27 9.33
CA ALA A 41 14.63 1.33 9.92
C ALA A 41 15.65 0.39 9.24
N HIS A 42 15.18 -0.76 8.75
CA HIS A 42 16.01 -1.68 7.97
C HIS A 42 16.06 -1.35 6.47
N CYS A 43 15.29 -0.38 5.99
CA CYS A 43 15.26 -0.04 4.58
C CYS A 43 16.51 0.79 4.21
N PRO A 44 17.41 0.28 3.35
CA PRO A 44 18.64 1.00 2.99
C PRO A 44 18.38 2.29 2.21
N GLN A 45 17.16 2.49 1.70
CA GLN A 45 16.74 3.68 0.97
C GLN A 45 15.89 4.64 1.85
N GLY A 46 15.68 4.33 3.13
CA GLY A 46 14.88 5.17 4.03
C GLY A 46 13.43 5.36 3.54
N MET A 47 12.86 4.34 2.93
CA MET A 47 11.54 4.45 2.31
C MET A 47 10.44 4.54 3.37
N PRO A 48 9.52 5.52 3.31
CA PRO A 48 8.45 5.67 4.30
C PRO A 48 7.30 4.69 4.01
N ILE A 49 7.54 3.40 4.28
CA ILE A 49 6.62 2.29 4.04
C ILE A 49 5.24 2.55 4.67
N GLY A 50 5.17 3.04 5.91
CA GLY A 50 3.91 3.33 6.60
C GLY A 50 3.07 4.37 5.86
N LYS A 51 3.70 5.46 5.39
CA LYS A 51 3.02 6.47 4.57
C LYS A 51 2.55 5.89 3.23
N LEU A 52 3.38 5.08 2.57
CA LEU A 52 3.02 4.45 1.30
C LEU A 52 1.86 3.46 1.46
N MET A 53 1.79 2.73 2.57
CA MET A 53 0.67 1.81 2.84
C MET A 53 -0.61 2.58 3.16
N ALA A 54 -0.54 3.69 3.91
CA ALA A 54 -1.68 4.57 4.12
C ALA A 54 -2.17 5.21 2.81
N GLU A 55 -1.26 5.66 1.95
CA GLU A 55 -1.59 6.19 0.63
C GLU A 55 -2.25 5.12 -0.25
N ALA A 56 -1.74 3.88 -0.25
CA ALA A 56 -2.34 2.77 -0.98
C ALA A 56 -3.77 2.49 -0.53
N VAL A 57 -4.03 2.48 0.78
CA VAL A 57 -5.39 2.30 1.29
C VAL A 57 -6.28 3.48 0.90
N SER A 58 -5.81 4.73 1.01
CA SER A 58 -6.60 5.91 0.67
C SER A 58 -6.96 5.98 -0.83
N LYS A 59 -6.04 5.65 -1.73
CA LYS A 59 -6.24 5.74 -3.19
C LYS A 59 -6.95 4.54 -3.81
N LEU A 60 -6.86 3.37 -3.17
CA LEU A 60 -7.31 2.09 -3.73
C LEU A 60 -8.52 1.46 -3.01
N ALA A 61 -8.91 1.96 -1.83
CA ALA A 61 -10.03 1.41 -1.06
C ALA A 61 -11.41 1.75 -1.62
#